data_AF-A0A536TRV6-F1
#
_entry.id   AF-A0A536TRV6-F1
#
_cell.length_a   1.000
_cell.length_b   1.000
_cell.length_c   1.000
_cell.angle_alpha   90.00
_cell.angle_beta   90.00
_cell.angle_gamma   90.00
#
_symmetry.space_group_name_H-M   'P 1'
#
loop_
_entity.id
_entity.type
_entity.pdbx_description
1 polymer ?
#
loop_
_entity_poly.entity_id
_entity_poly.type
_entity_poly.pdbx_seq_one_letter_code
_entity_poly.pdbx_strand_id
1 'polypeptide(L)'
;GDIATDEDIRLIHARLGLDEPFLVQFGRWVWALVHGDLGTSIFTNLPVTQLIGQRIEPTVALTLCTLTVAILFAVPLGVVAAAKAGTWLDRAVMAFSVLGFSVPVFVFAYILILTFSVQLDWLPVQGYRNLRDGVWEWLRHLILPSIALGTVYVALIARMTRASMLDVLSQDYIRTAAAKGLAPDQVLIGHALKNAAIPIMTIIGMGIALLISGAIVTETVFALPGIGRLTVDAILRRDYPIIQGVILIFSAVYVLVNLLVDLSYVFFDPRIRY
;
A
#
# COMPACT_ATOMS: atom_id res chain seq x y z
N GLY A 1 -26.23 -13.23 19.77
CA GLY A 1 -25.39 -13.35 20.98
C GLY A 1 -25.93 -14.46 21.85
N ASP A 2 -25.28 -14.76 22.97
CA ASP A 2 -25.56 -15.98 23.77
C ASP A 2 -26.93 -15.99 24.47
N ILE A 3 -27.69 -14.89 24.38
CA ILE A 3 -29.05 -14.70 24.88
C ILE A 3 -30.12 -14.64 23.76
N ALA A 4 -29.75 -14.91 22.51
CA ALA A 4 -30.71 -14.92 21.39
C ALA A 4 -31.70 -16.09 21.53
N THR A 5 -32.98 -15.83 21.38
CA THR A 5 -34.01 -16.89 21.38
C THR A 5 -34.00 -17.65 20.06
N ASP A 6 -34.50 -18.89 20.05
CA ASP A 6 -34.66 -19.69 18.82
C ASP A 6 -35.56 -19.01 17.78
N GLU A 7 -36.44 -18.10 18.21
CA GLU A 7 -37.24 -17.26 17.33
C GLU A 7 -36.41 -16.16 16.68
N ASP A 8 -35.56 -15.47 17.45
CA ASP A 8 -34.63 -14.45 16.91
C ASP A 8 -33.67 -15.05 15.87
N ILE A 9 -33.15 -16.26 16.13
CA ILE A 9 -32.24 -16.95 15.22
C ILE A 9 -32.94 -17.27 13.89
N ARG A 10 -34.15 -17.83 13.94
CA ARG A 10 -34.94 -18.14 12.73
C ARG A 10 -35.29 -16.88 11.94
N LEU A 11 -35.64 -15.80 12.63
CA LEU A 11 -35.99 -14.54 11.99
C LEU A 11 -34.77 -13.90 11.29
N ILE A 12 -33.59 -14.00 11.91
CA ILE A 12 -32.32 -13.57 11.30
C ILE A 12 -31.95 -14.47 10.11
N HIS A 13 -32.08 -15.79 10.23
CA HIS A 13 -31.79 -16.71 9.13
C HIS A 13 -32.67 -16.44 7.91
N ALA A 14 -33.98 -16.29 8.11
CA ALA A 14 -34.92 -15.96 7.05
C ALA A 14 -34.60 -14.59 6.43
N ARG A 15 -34.29 -13.58 7.25
CA ARG A 15 -33.94 -12.22 6.78
C ARG A 15 -32.65 -12.17 5.98
N LEU A 16 -31.65 -12.98 6.36
CA LEU A 16 -30.35 -13.05 5.69
C LEU A 16 -30.34 -14.10 4.54
N GLY A 17 -31.43 -14.84 4.34
CA GLY A 17 -31.51 -15.91 3.33
C GLY A 17 -30.64 -17.13 3.65
N LEU A 18 -30.27 -17.32 4.91
CA LEU A 18 -29.37 -18.40 5.35
C LEU A 18 -30.02 -19.79 5.30
N ASP A 19 -31.35 -19.85 5.21
CA ASP A 19 -32.12 -21.10 5.08
C ASP A 19 -32.10 -21.67 3.66
N GLU A 20 -31.61 -20.92 2.68
CA GLU A 20 -31.58 -21.35 1.29
C GLU A 20 -30.33 -22.19 0.95
N PRO A 21 -30.36 -23.02 -0.11
CA PRO A 21 -29.18 -23.74 -0.56
C PRO A 21 -28.03 -22.76 -0.89
N PHE A 22 -26.80 -23.12 -0.51
CA PHE A 22 -25.61 -22.28 -0.66
C PHE A 22 -25.45 -21.69 -2.08
N LEU A 23 -25.71 -22.48 -3.12
CA LEU A 23 -25.60 -22.03 -4.51
C LEU A 23 -26.60 -20.90 -4.86
N VAL A 24 -27.78 -20.91 -4.25
CA VAL A 24 -28.78 -19.85 -4.43
C VAL A 24 -28.35 -18.58 -3.72
N GLN A 25 -27.84 -18.71 -2.49
CA GLN A 25 -27.27 -17.59 -1.74
C GLN A 25 -26.13 -16.94 -2.51
N PHE A 26 -25.20 -17.75 -3.03
CA PHE A 26 -24.08 -17.28 -3.84
C PHE A 26 -24.53 -16.61 -5.13
N GLY A 27 -25.47 -17.22 -5.87
CA GLY A 27 -26.01 -16.64 -7.11
C GLY A 27 -26.67 -15.28 -6.88
N ARG A 28 -27.46 -15.14 -5.81
CA ARG A 28 -28.05 -13.86 -5.40
C ARG A 28 -26.99 -12.83 -5.05
N TRP A 29 -25.98 -13.23 -4.28
CA TRP A 29 -24.87 -12.36 -3.91
C TRP A 29 -24.09 -11.87 -5.13
N VAL A 30 -23.77 -12.76 -6.08
CA VAL A 30 -23.12 -12.37 -7.35
C VAL A 30 -24.01 -11.42 -8.15
N TRP A 31 -25.32 -11.69 -8.24
CA TRP A 31 -26.26 -10.82 -8.94
C TRP A 31 -26.29 -9.42 -8.33
N ALA A 32 -26.38 -9.31 -7.00
CA ALA A 32 -26.32 -8.05 -6.28
C ALA A 32 -24.99 -7.31 -6.54
N LEU A 33 -23.87 -8.03 -6.49
CA LEU A 33 -22.54 -7.49 -6.72
C LEU A 33 -22.39 -6.88 -8.12
N VAL A 34 -22.90 -7.55 -9.16
CA VAL A 34 -22.87 -7.03 -10.55
C VAL A 34 -23.69 -5.74 -10.69
N HIS A 35 -24.68 -5.51 -9.82
CA HIS A 35 -25.47 -4.27 -9.76
C HIS A 35 -24.87 -3.22 -8.81
N GLY A 36 -23.68 -3.47 -8.25
CA GLY A 36 -22.99 -2.57 -7.33
C GLY A 36 -23.50 -2.61 -5.89
N ASP A 37 -24.33 -3.60 -5.53
CA ASP A 37 -24.78 -3.80 -4.17
C ASP A 37 -23.82 -4.76 -3.43
N LEU A 38 -23.05 -4.19 -2.50
CA LEU A 38 -22.14 -4.93 -1.61
C LEU A 38 -22.85 -5.46 -0.36
N GLY A 39 -24.17 -5.30 -0.28
CA GLY A 39 -24.99 -5.63 0.86
C GLY A 39 -25.01 -4.54 1.93
N THR A 40 -25.61 -4.90 3.05
CA THR A 40 -25.81 -4.01 4.20
C THR A 40 -25.11 -4.58 5.43
N SER A 41 -24.45 -3.70 6.20
CA SER A 41 -23.85 -4.07 7.48
C SER A 41 -24.90 -4.65 8.44
N ILE A 42 -24.56 -5.76 9.09
CA ILE A 42 -25.46 -6.44 10.04
C ILE A 42 -25.66 -5.59 11.31
N PHE A 43 -24.65 -4.79 11.67
CA PHE A 43 -24.66 -4.00 12.91
C PHE A 43 -25.16 -2.58 12.71
N THR A 44 -24.78 -1.91 11.63
CA THR A 44 -25.14 -0.51 11.40
C THR A 44 -26.38 -0.36 10.53
N ASN A 45 -26.82 -1.44 9.85
CA ASN A 45 -27.87 -1.41 8.82
C ASN A 45 -27.60 -0.39 7.70
N LEU A 46 -26.35 0.06 7.53
CA LEU A 46 -25.96 0.94 6.43
C LEU A 46 -25.44 0.12 5.24
N PRO A 47 -25.66 0.61 4.00
CA PRO A 47 -25.03 0.04 2.82
C PRO A 47 -23.50 0.01 2.95
N VAL A 48 -22.88 -1.12 2.59
CA VAL A 48 -21.42 -1.29 2.67
C VAL A 48 -20.71 -0.28 1.75
N THR A 49 -21.28 0.02 0.59
CA THR A 49 -20.77 1.05 -0.34
C THR A 49 -20.68 2.43 0.32
N GLN A 50 -21.67 2.81 1.13
CA GLN A 50 -21.68 4.07 1.88
C GLN A 50 -20.57 4.09 2.95
N LEU A 51 -20.43 3.00 3.71
CA LEU A 51 -19.41 2.88 4.75
C LEU A 51 -18.00 2.97 4.18
N ILE A 52 -17.76 2.37 3.01
CA ILE A 52 -16.48 2.43 2.31
C ILE A 52 -16.25 3.83 1.73
N GLY A 53 -17.26 4.43 1.10
CA GLY A 53 -17.16 5.78 0.55
C GLY A 53 -16.81 6.85 1.59
N GLN A 54 -17.22 6.67 2.85
CA GLN A 54 -16.87 7.56 3.95
C GLN A 54 -15.43 7.40 4.44
N ARG A 55 -14.76 6.29 4.14
CA ARG A 55 -13.44 5.92 4.69
C ARG A 55 -12.36 5.73 3.63
N ILE A 56 -12.69 5.90 2.36
CA ILE A 56 -11.74 5.72 1.25
C ILE A 56 -10.67 6.83 1.22
N GLU A 57 -11.03 8.07 1.56
CA GLU A 57 -10.11 9.21 1.47
C GLU A 57 -8.87 9.03 2.36
N PRO A 58 -8.97 8.72 3.67
CA PRO A 58 -7.80 8.52 4.52
C PRO A 58 -6.87 7.40 4.02
N THR A 59 -7.43 6.27 3.58
CA THR A 59 -6.65 5.13 3.10
C THR A 59 -5.90 5.46 1.81
N VAL A 60 -6.56 6.12 0.85
CA VAL A 60 -5.94 6.56 -0.39
C VAL A 60 -4.87 7.61 -0.12
N ALA A 61 -5.17 8.61 0.72
CA ALA A 61 -4.22 9.65 1.11
C ALA A 61 -2.95 9.05 1.75
N LEU A 62 -3.12 8.17 2.74
CA LEU A 62 -2.02 7.45 3.38
C LEU A 62 -1.19 6.67 2.34
N THR A 63 -1.85 5.89 1.49
CA THR A 63 -1.17 5.04 0.50
C THR A 63 -0.36 5.87 -0.48
N LEU A 64 -0.91 6.98 -1.00
CA LEU A 64 -0.23 7.87 -1.92
C LEU A 64 0.95 8.60 -1.27
N CYS A 65 0.77 9.12 -0.05
CA CYS A 65 1.86 9.75 0.70
C CYS A 65 2.97 8.75 1.00
N THR A 66 2.63 7.53 1.42
CA THR A 66 3.57 6.45 1.65
C THR A 66 4.35 6.09 0.37
N LEU A 67 3.67 5.89 -0.76
CA LEU A 67 4.32 5.58 -2.03
C LEU A 67 5.25 6.71 -2.47
N THR A 68 4.81 7.96 -2.32
CA THR A 68 5.62 9.13 -2.66
C THR A 68 6.90 9.16 -1.84
N VAL A 69 6.79 9.02 -0.52
CA VAL A 69 7.96 8.94 0.38
C VAL A 69 8.83 7.74 -0.02
N ALA A 70 8.22 6.57 -0.23
CA ALA A 70 8.95 5.35 -0.55
C ALA A 70 9.79 5.53 -1.82
N ILE A 71 9.18 5.97 -2.93
CA ILE A 71 9.87 6.14 -4.21
C ILE A 71 10.93 7.24 -4.13
N LEU A 72 10.60 8.38 -3.51
CA LEU A 72 11.48 9.54 -3.39
C LEU A 72 12.77 9.21 -2.65
N PHE A 73 12.71 8.35 -1.63
CA PHE A 73 13.92 7.94 -0.89
C PHE A 73 14.55 6.67 -1.48
N ALA A 74 13.75 5.67 -1.84
CA ALA A 74 14.25 4.36 -2.21
C ALA A 74 15.01 4.34 -3.54
N VAL A 75 14.47 5.00 -4.57
CA VAL A 75 15.08 4.98 -5.90
C VAL A 75 16.45 5.67 -5.86
N PRO A 76 16.58 6.90 -5.31
CA PRO A 76 17.91 7.51 -5.17
C PRO A 76 18.87 6.69 -4.31
N LEU A 77 18.42 6.15 -3.16
CA LEU A 77 19.28 5.31 -2.31
C LEU A 77 19.76 4.06 -3.04
N GLY A 78 18.88 3.38 -3.78
CA GLY A 78 19.23 2.19 -4.56
C GLY A 78 20.18 2.49 -5.71
N VAL A 79 19.94 3.59 -6.45
CA VAL A 79 20.80 4.04 -7.55
C VAL A 79 22.19 4.40 -7.04
N VAL A 80 22.26 5.17 -5.96
CA VAL A 80 23.53 5.58 -5.35
C VAL A 80 24.29 4.37 -4.77
N ALA A 81 23.58 3.42 -4.13
CA ALA A 81 24.18 2.19 -3.63
C ALA A 81 24.76 1.32 -4.75
N ALA A 82 24.08 1.24 -5.90
CA ALA A 82 24.59 0.51 -7.07
C ALA A 82 25.79 1.22 -7.71
N ALA A 83 25.73 2.56 -7.85
CA ALA A 83 26.83 3.34 -8.40
C ALA A 83 28.10 3.26 -7.54
N LYS A 84 27.95 3.10 -6.22
CA LYS A 84 29.03 2.98 -5.24
C LYS A 84 29.12 1.57 -4.64
N ALA A 85 28.87 0.54 -5.45
CA ALA A 85 28.85 -0.85 -5.00
C ALA A 85 30.14 -1.23 -4.26
N GLY A 86 29.99 -1.95 -3.15
CA GLY A 86 31.10 -2.40 -2.30
C GLY A 86 31.62 -1.36 -1.30
N THR A 87 31.21 -0.08 -1.42
CA THR A 87 31.59 0.97 -0.46
C THR A 87 30.78 0.90 0.85
N TRP A 88 31.16 1.71 1.84
CA TRP A 88 30.42 1.81 3.10
C TRP A 88 28.97 2.28 2.90
N LEU A 89 28.70 3.11 1.88
CA LEU A 89 27.37 3.63 1.59
C LEU A 89 26.44 2.52 1.08
N ASP A 90 26.95 1.67 0.18
CA ASP A 90 26.25 0.47 -0.25
C ASP A 90 25.90 -0.43 0.96
N ARG A 91 26.91 -0.74 1.78
CA ARG A 91 26.72 -1.55 3.00
C ARG A 91 25.71 -0.93 3.96
N ALA A 92 25.70 0.39 4.13
CA ALA A 92 24.74 1.11 4.97
C ALA A 92 23.31 1.00 4.42
N VAL A 93 23.11 1.18 3.11
CA VAL A 93 21.80 1.01 2.46
C VAL A 93 21.30 -0.43 2.58
N MET A 94 22.19 -1.41 2.42
CA MET A 94 21.83 -2.83 2.59
C MET A 94 21.53 -3.19 4.05
N ALA A 95 22.28 -2.67 5.00
CA ALA A 95 22.01 -2.84 6.44
C ALA A 95 20.68 -2.20 6.83
N PHE A 96 20.42 -0.96 6.40
CA PHE A 96 19.14 -0.29 6.57
C PHE A 96 18.00 -1.13 5.96
N SER A 97 18.22 -1.67 4.76
CA SER A 97 17.23 -2.51 4.10
C SER A 97 16.96 -3.82 4.84
N VAL A 98 17.92 -4.36 5.61
CA VAL A 98 17.66 -5.54 6.46
C VAL A 98 16.90 -5.12 7.71
N LEU A 99 17.36 -4.08 8.40
CA LEU A 99 16.72 -3.58 9.63
C LEU A 99 15.29 -3.11 9.39
N GLY A 100 15.05 -2.37 8.30
CA GLY A 100 13.73 -1.86 7.94
C GLY A 100 12.71 -2.96 7.68
N PHE A 101 13.13 -4.15 7.28
CA PHE A 101 12.27 -5.32 7.15
C PHE A 101 12.08 -6.08 8.46
N SER A 102 13.10 -6.11 9.31
CA SER A 102 13.07 -6.86 10.56
C SER A 102 12.24 -6.20 11.65
N VAL A 103 12.07 -4.88 11.61
CA VAL A 103 11.29 -4.15 12.61
C VAL A 103 9.81 -4.14 12.21
N PRO A 104 8.90 -4.63 13.07
CA PRO A 104 7.46 -4.55 12.81
C PRO A 104 7.01 -3.09 12.69
N VAL A 105 6.16 -2.80 11.70
CA VAL A 105 5.69 -1.44 11.38
C VAL A 105 5.09 -0.73 12.60
N PHE A 106 4.28 -1.42 13.40
CA PHE A 106 3.66 -0.84 14.59
C PHE A 106 4.69 -0.44 15.66
N VAL A 107 5.76 -1.21 15.84
CA VAL A 107 6.84 -0.88 16.79
C VAL A 107 7.52 0.41 16.34
N PHE A 108 7.86 0.48 15.06
CA PHE A 108 8.47 1.68 14.50
C PHE A 108 7.53 2.89 14.56
N ALA A 109 6.24 2.71 14.31
CA ALA A 109 5.22 3.74 14.48
C ALA A 109 5.18 4.27 15.92
N TYR A 110 5.18 3.40 16.94
CA TYR A 110 5.20 3.84 18.33
C TYR A 110 6.49 4.60 18.70
N ILE A 111 7.65 4.17 18.19
CA ILE A 111 8.91 4.91 18.37
C ILE A 111 8.78 6.32 17.75
N LEU A 112 8.26 6.42 16.53
CA LEU A 112 8.04 7.70 15.86
C LEU A 112 7.10 8.61 16.65
N ILE A 113 5.99 8.08 17.17
CA ILE A 113 5.06 8.83 18.02
C ILE A 113 5.76 9.33 19.29
N LEU A 114 6.48 8.46 19.99
CA LEU A 114 7.17 8.82 21.23
C LEU A 114 8.20 9.93 20.99
N THR A 115 8.97 9.85 19.91
CA THR A 115 10.00 10.85 19.60
C THR A 115 9.40 12.14 19.06
N PHE A 116 8.63 12.08 17.98
CA PHE A 116 8.21 13.28 17.24
C PHE A 116 6.93 13.93 17.77
N SER A 117 6.09 13.19 18.46
CA SER A 117 4.84 13.71 19.02
C SER A 117 4.93 13.96 20.51
N VAL A 118 5.48 13.02 21.29
CA VAL A 118 5.48 13.14 22.76
C VAL A 118 6.69 13.93 23.27
N GLN A 119 7.90 13.62 22.80
CA GLN A 119 9.12 14.29 23.28
C GLN A 119 9.35 15.65 22.61
N LEU A 120 9.16 15.71 21.29
CA LEU A 120 9.47 16.91 20.50
C LEU A 120 8.26 17.84 20.27
N ASP A 121 7.03 17.32 20.39
CA ASP A 121 5.78 18.04 20.10
C ASP A 121 5.72 18.66 18.68
N TRP A 122 6.37 18.02 17.70
CA TRP A 122 6.40 18.51 16.31
C TRP A 122 5.14 18.10 15.54
N LEU A 123 4.71 16.85 15.73
CA LEU A 123 3.69 16.21 14.90
C LEU A 123 2.57 15.62 15.76
N PRO A 124 1.32 15.61 15.27
CA PRO A 124 0.18 15.07 16.00
C PRO A 124 0.37 13.58 16.27
N VAL A 125 -0.10 13.13 17.43
CA VAL A 125 0.01 11.72 17.86
C VAL A 125 -0.88 10.82 17.01
N GLN A 126 -2.12 11.23 16.76
CA GLN A 126 -3.16 10.42 16.13
C GLN A 126 -4.21 11.30 15.44
N GLY A 127 -5.01 10.69 14.57
CA GLY A 127 -6.17 11.31 13.91
C GLY A 127 -5.92 11.68 12.46
N TYR A 128 -6.97 12.13 11.78
CA TYR A 128 -6.96 12.55 10.38
C TYR A 128 -7.63 13.91 10.23
N ARG A 129 -7.09 14.75 9.35
CA ARG A 129 -7.70 16.00 8.89
C ARG A 129 -7.99 15.86 7.41
N ASN A 130 -9.09 16.41 6.92
CA ASN A 130 -9.39 16.33 5.49
C ASN A 130 -8.55 17.34 4.74
N LEU A 131 -8.32 17.10 3.44
CA LEU A 131 -7.57 18.03 2.60
C LEU A 131 -8.20 19.44 2.57
N ARG A 132 -9.52 19.51 2.74
CA ARG A 132 -10.32 20.75 2.78
C ARG A 132 -10.03 21.62 4.01
N ASP A 133 -9.56 21.01 5.10
CA ASP A 133 -9.25 21.71 6.36
C ASP A 133 -7.88 22.41 6.31
N GLY A 134 -7.12 22.19 5.22
CA GLY A 134 -5.81 22.80 4.95
C GLY A 134 -4.76 21.75 4.60
N VAL A 135 -4.00 22.00 3.53
CA VAL A 135 -2.98 21.06 3.02
C VAL A 135 -1.89 20.77 4.06
N TRP A 136 -1.45 21.78 4.80
CA TRP A 136 -0.42 21.60 5.80
C TRP A 136 -0.89 20.75 6.98
N GLU A 137 -2.08 21.01 7.52
CA GLU A 137 -2.63 20.22 8.62
C GLU A 137 -2.95 18.79 8.17
N TRP A 138 -3.51 18.60 6.97
CA TRP A 138 -3.69 17.29 6.35
C TRP A 138 -2.36 16.52 6.27
N LEU A 139 -1.32 17.14 5.71
CA LEU A 139 -0.02 16.50 5.57
C LEU A 139 0.63 16.21 6.92
N ARG A 140 0.53 17.12 7.89
CA ARG A 140 1.09 16.96 9.24
C ARG A 140 0.56 15.71 9.95
N HIS A 141 -0.71 15.36 9.74
CA HIS A 141 -1.32 14.12 10.26
C HIS A 141 -0.91 12.86 9.49
N LEU A 142 -0.39 13.01 8.26
CA LEU A 142 0.03 11.89 7.42
C LEU A 142 1.54 11.65 7.43
N ILE A 143 2.37 12.59 7.88
CA ILE A 143 3.85 12.44 7.89
C ILE A 143 4.28 11.19 8.68
N LEU A 144 3.91 11.08 9.96
CA LEU A 144 4.32 9.93 10.78
C LEU A 144 3.75 8.61 10.26
N PRO A 145 2.44 8.49 9.96
CA PRO A 145 1.90 7.28 9.34
C PRO A 145 2.61 6.88 8.05
N SER A 146 2.89 7.86 7.18
CA SER A 146 3.48 7.60 5.86
C SER A 146 4.93 7.18 5.96
N ILE A 147 5.71 7.77 6.87
CA ILE A 147 7.09 7.36 7.16
C ILE A 147 7.09 5.97 7.79
N ALA A 148 6.24 5.73 8.80
CA ALA A 148 6.18 4.44 9.49
C ALA A 148 5.90 3.29 8.53
N LEU A 149 4.88 3.45 7.69
CA LEU A 149 4.52 2.47 6.67
C LEU A 149 5.59 2.43 5.57
N GLY A 150 6.08 3.60 5.15
CA GLY A 150 7.03 3.78 4.06
C GLY A 150 8.39 3.13 4.29
N THR A 151 8.87 3.03 5.53
CA THR A 151 10.20 2.46 5.82
C THR A 151 10.40 1.06 5.26
N VAL A 152 9.39 0.19 5.36
CA VAL A 152 9.46 -1.17 4.80
C VAL A 152 9.54 -1.12 3.26
N TYR A 153 8.79 -0.22 2.63
CA TYR A 153 8.84 -0.02 1.18
C TYR A 153 10.15 0.59 0.73
N VAL A 154 10.71 1.54 1.48
CA VAL A 154 12.01 2.12 1.19
C VAL A 154 13.07 1.03 1.18
N ALA A 155 13.07 0.17 2.21
CA ALA A 155 13.98 -0.97 2.30
C ALA A 155 13.83 -1.94 1.11
N LEU A 156 12.60 -2.27 0.71
CA LEU A 156 12.32 -3.16 -0.42
C LEU A 156 12.78 -2.56 -1.75
N ILE A 157 12.27 -1.38 -2.06
CA ILE A 157 12.47 -0.72 -3.35
C ILE A 157 13.94 -0.33 -3.51
N ALA A 158 14.63 0.13 -2.44
CA ALA A 158 16.05 0.49 -2.53
C ALA A 158 16.92 -0.72 -2.83
N ARG A 159 16.67 -1.84 -2.14
CA ARG A 159 17.38 -3.11 -2.37
C ARG A 159 17.19 -3.61 -3.80
N MET A 160 15.96 -3.58 -4.29
CA MET A 160 15.61 -4.07 -5.62
C MET A 160 16.07 -3.13 -6.74
N THR A 161 15.98 -1.82 -6.51
CA THR A 161 16.59 -0.80 -7.38
C THR A 161 18.07 -1.03 -7.50
N ARG A 162 18.76 -1.25 -6.37
CA ARG A 162 20.19 -1.55 -6.37
C ARG A 162 20.52 -2.81 -7.17
N ALA A 163 19.79 -3.90 -6.96
CA ALA A 163 20.00 -5.15 -7.70
C ALA A 163 19.81 -4.95 -9.21
N SER A 164 18.69 -4.36 -9.61
CA SER A 164 18.37 -4.08 -11.02
C SER A 164 19.40 -3.15 -11.68
N MET A 165 19.87 -2.13 -10.94
CA MET A 165 20.91 -1.23 -11.42
C MET A 165 22.26 -1.95 -11.63
N LEU A 166 22.65 -2.86 -10.73
CA LEU A 166 23.87 -3.64 -10.92
C LEU A 166 23.80 -4.56 -12.13
N ASP A 167 22.66 -5.23 -12.31
CA ASP A 167 22.44 -6.10 -13.47
C ASP A 167 22.56 -5.31 -14.78
N VAL A 168 21.98 -4.11 -14.83
CA VAL A 168 22.06 -3.23 -15.99
C VAL A 168 23.46 -2.65 -16.20
N LEU A 169 24.13 -2.18 -15.13
CA LEU A 169 25.48 -1.61 -15.21
C LEU A 169 26.52 -2.63 -15.69
N SER A 170 26.24 -3.93 -15.52
CA SER A 170 27.12 -5.01 -15.98
C SER A 170 27.06 -5.27 -17.50
N GLN A 171 26.08 -4.68 -18.21
CA GLN A 171 25.81 -4.95 -19.63
C GLN A 171 26.82 -4.29 -20.59
N ASP A 172 27.07 -4.93 -21.74
CA ASP A 172 28.05 -4.45 -22.73
C ASP A 172 27.70 -3.09 -23.37
N TYR A 173 26.41 -2.79 -23.53
CA TYR A 173 26.00 -1.50 -24.07
C TYR A 173 26.31 -0.33 -23.12
N ILE A 174 26.35 -0.58 -21.81
CA ILE A 174 26.78 0.41 -20.80
C ILE A 174 28.28 0.66 -20.93
N ARG A 175 29.09 -0.40 -21.08
CA ARG A 175 30.54 -0.27 -21.32
C ARG A 175 30.82 0.49 -22.61
N THR A 176 30.04 0.21 -23.65
CA THR A 176 30.13 0.91 -24.95
C THR A 176 29.77 2.39 -24.81
N ALA A 177 28.72 2.71 -24.05
CA ALA A 177 28.33 4.09 -23.75
C ALA A 177 29.44 4.85 -23.03
N ALA A 178 30.05 4.24 -22.00
CA ALA A 178 31.19 4.83 -21.29
C ALA A 178 32.42 5.00 -22.20
N ALA A 179 32.74 4.01 -23.05
CA ALA A 179 33.85 4.09 -24.01
C ALA A 179 33.67 5.20 -25.06
N LYS A 180 32.43 5.58 -25.37
CA LYS A 180 32.10 6.73 -26.23
C LYS A 180 32.27 8.10 -25.54
N GLY A 181 32.70 8.11 -24.27
CA GLY A 181 32.98 9.35 -23.53
C GLY A 181 31.76 9.99 -22.84
N LEU A 182 30.64 9.26 -22.71
CA LEU A 182 29.49 9.74 -21.95
C LEU A 182 29.86 9.96 -20.48
N ALA A 183 29.37 11.04 -19.87
CA ALA A 183 29.62 11.33 -18.47
C ALA A 183 29.02 10.25 -17.55
N PRO A 184 29.63 9.94 -16.39
CA PRO A 184 29.14 8.91 -15.47
C PRO A 184 27.65 9.07 -15.10
N ASP A 185 27.18 10.30 -14.88
CA ASP A 185 25.79 10.58 -14.55
C ASP A 185 24.83 10.35 -15.73
N GLN A 186 25.29 10.60 -16.96
CA GLN A 186 24.51 10.34 -18.18
C GLN A 186 24.39 8.83 -18.46
N VAL A 187 25.44 8.06 -18.14
CA VAL A 187 25.39 6.60 -18.19
C VAL A 187 24.46 6.07 -17.09
N LEU A 188 24.59 6.58 -15.87
CA LEU A 188 23.82 6.11 -14.72
C LEU A 188 22.32 6.42 -14.82
N ILE A 189 21.96 7.68 -15.04
CA ILE A 189 20.55 8.12 -15.08
C ILE A 189 19.95 7.86 -16.46
N GLY A 190 20.66 8.25 -17.53
CA GLY A 190 20.13 8.23 -18.89
C GLY A 190 20.04 6.84 -19.50
N HIS A 191 20.97 5.93 -19.16
CA HIS A 191 21.01 4.59 -19.73
C HIS A 191 20.66 3.53 -18.68
N ALA A 192 21.35 3.49 -17.54
CA ALA A 192 21.17 2.41 -16.59
C ALA A 192 19.80 2.47 -15.88
N LEU A 193 19.46 3.61 -15.26
CA LEU A 193 18.20 3.78 -14.54
C LEU A 193 16.99 3.63 -15.46
N LYS A 194 17.05 4.15 -16.68
CA LYS A 194 15.96 4.00 -17.65
C LYS A 194 15.65 2.54 -17.96
N ASN A 195 16.66 1.70 -18.12
CA ASN A 195 16.46 0.26 -18.38
C ASN A 195 16.12 -0.52 -17.10
N ALA A 196 16.67 -0.11 -15.95
CA ALA A 196 16.34 -0.69 -14.65
C ALA A 196 14.93 -0.28 -14.15
N ALA A 197 14.32 0.75 -14.74
CA ALA A 197 12.99 1.24 -14.33
C ALA A 197 11.88 0.19 -14.51
N ILE A 198 12.01 -0.71 -15.49
CA ILE A 198 11.03 -1.76 -15.75
C ILE A 198 10.85 -2.68 -14.53
N PRO A 199 11.89 -3.39 -14.04
CA PRO A 199 11.75 -4.23 -12.85
C PRO A 199 11.45 -3.42 -11.58
N ILE A 200 11.94 -2.18 -11.47
CA ILE A 200 11.61 -1.31 -10.33
C ILE A 200 10.11 -1.02 -10.29
N MET A 201 9.49 -0.73 -11.43
CA MET A 201 8.05 -0.45 -11.52
C MET A 201 7.23 -1.69 -11.16
N THR A 202 7.64 -2.88 -11.62
CA THR A 202 7.01 -4.16 -11.24
C THR A 202 6.94 -4.31 -9.72
N ILE A 203 8.05 -4.01 -9.04
CA ILE A 203 8.18 -4.20 -7.59
C ILE A 203 7.37 -3.15 -6.82
N ILE A 204 7.33 -1.92 -7.31
CA ILE A 204 6.43 -0.89 -6.77
C ILE A 204 4.97 -1.35 -6.91
N GLY A 205 4.59 -1.88 -8.07
CA GLY A 205 3.26 -2.45 -8.35
C GLY A 205 2.88 -3.59 -7.40
N MET A 206 3.74 -4.61 -7.31
CA MET A 206 3.53 -5.74 -6.40
C MET A 206 3.50 -5.31 -4.93
N GLY A 207 4.24 -4.25 -4.57
CA GLY A 207 4.27 -3.66 -3.24
C GLY A 207 2.92 -3.11 -2.77
N ILE A 208 1.98 -2.83 -3.68
CA ILE A 208 0.67 -2.28 -3.29
C ILE A 208 -0.19 -3.30 -2.52
N ALA A 209 -0.07 -4.60 -2.77
CA ALA A 209 -0.72 -5.62 -1.94
C ALA A 209 -0.21 -5.59 -0.49
N LEU A 210 1.10 -5.42 -0.32
CA LEU A 210 1.70 -5.27 1.00
C LEU A 210 1.21 -3.96 1.65
N LEU A 211 1.00 -2.88 0.87
CA LEU A 211 0.54 -1.58 1.38
C LEU A 211 -0.83 -1.69 2.00
N ILE A 212 -1.73 -2.47 1.39
CA ILE A 212 -3.07 -2.72 1.94
C ILE A 212 -2.96 -3.35 3.33
N SER A 213 -2.14 -4.40 3.48
CA SER A 213 -1.95 -5.06 4.78
C SER A 213 -1.31 -4.15 5.82
N GLY A 214 -0.29 -3.38 5.43
CA GLY A 214 0.39 -2.45 6.33
C GLY A 214 -0.48 -1.25 6.71
N ALA A 215 -1.30 -0.75 5.78
CA ALA A 215 -2.23 0.35 6.01
C ALA A 215 -3.26 -0.01 7.09
N ILE A 216 -3.76 -1.25 7.14
CA ILE A 216 -4.65 -1.71 8.22
C ILE A 216 -4.03 -1.47 9.60
N VAL A 217 -2.77 -1.89 9.77
CA VAL A 217 -2.05 -1.74 11.03
C VAL A 217 -1.75 -0.26 11.32
N THR A 218 -1.24 0.47 10.33
CA THR A 218 -0.92 1.90 10.47
C THR A 218 -2.14 2.74 10.79
N GLU A 219 -3.28 2.54 10.12
CA GLU A 219 -4.52 3.24 10.42
C GLU A 219 -5.03 2.95 11.84
N THR A 220 -4.82 1.73 12.32
CA THR A 220 -5.19 1.34 13.69
C THR A 220 -4.31 2.07 14.72
N VAL A 221 -2.98 2.06 14.52
CA VAL A 221 -2.01 2.67 15.45
C VAL A 221 -2.16 4.20 15.51
N PHE A 222 -2.35 4.84 14.36
CA PHE A 222 -2.50 6.29 14.24
C PHE A 222 -3.97 6.77 14.34
N ALA A 223 -4.90 5.85 14.62
CA ALA A 223 -6.34 6.11 14.71
C ALA A 223 -6.96 6.82 13.50
N LEU A 224 -6.46 6.53 12.29
CA LEU A 224 -7.00 7.05 11.04
C LEU A 224 -8.36 6.39 10.73
N PRO A 225 -9.38 7.15 10.30
CA PRO A 225 -10.70 6.61 10.00
C PRO A 225 -10.76 6.01 8.58
N GLY A 226 -9.84 5.11 8.25
CA GLY A 226 -9.73 4.49 6.93
C GLY A 226 -10.45 3.14 6.77
N ILE A 227 -10.38 2.58 5.56
CA ILE A 227 -10.92 1.26 5.19
C ILE A 227 -10.20 0.15 5.97
N GLY A 228 -8.90 0.29 6.22
CA GLY A 228 -8.16 -0.71 6.96
C GLY A 228 -8.69 -0.88 8.38
N ARG A 229 -8.93 0.24 9.08
CA ARG A 229 -9.61 0.22 10.39
C ARG A 229 -11.04 -0.32 10.31
N LEU A 230 -11.80 0.02 9.27
CA LEU A 230 -13.14 -0.57 9.02
C LEU A 230 -13.08 -2.09 8.93
N THR A 231 -12.03 -2.62 8.30
CA THR A 231 -11.81 -4.06 8.17
C THR A 231 -11.63 -4.72 9.53
N VAL A 232 -10.79 -4.13 10.40
CA VAL A 232 -10.56 -4.64 11.77
C VAL A 232 -11.86 -4.61 12.58
N ASP A 233 -12.58 -3.49 12.54
CA ASP A 233 -13.87 -3.34 13.24
C ASP A 233 -14.87 -4.41 12.78
N ALA A 234 -14.94 -4.68 11.48
CA ALA A 234 -15.84 -5.67 10.89
C ALA A 234 -15.44 -7.10 11.26
N ILE A 235 -14.15 -7.44 11.25
CA ILE A 235 -13.64 -8.76 11.67
C ILE A 235 -13.98 -9.03 13.13
N LEU A 236 -13.71 -8.06 14.02
CA LEU A 236 -13.97 -8.22 15.46
C LEU A 236 -15.46 -8.38 15.75
N ARG A 237 -16.32 -7.72 14.97
CA ARG A 237 -17.78 -7.83 15.10
C ARG A 237 -18.39 -8.98 14.29
N ARG A 238 -17.63 -9.66 13.45
CA ARG A 238 -18.13 -10.65 12.48
C ARG A 238 -19.20 -10.07 11.53
N ASP A 239 -19.00 -8.82 11.09
CA ASP A 239 -19.85 -8.18 10.09
C ASP A 239 -19.45 -8.64 8.68
N TYR A 240 -19.94 -9.82 8.29
CA TYR A 240 -19.55 -10.50 7.04
C TYR A 240 -19.75 -9.67 5.77
N PRO A 241 -20.87 -8.93 5.57
CA PRO A 241 -21.05 -8.07 4.40
C PRO A 241 -19.93 -7.03 4.23
N ILE A 242 -19.50 -6.37 5.31
CA ILE A 242 -18.39 -5.41 5.25
C ILE A 242 -17.08 -6.12 4.89
N ILE A 243 -16.78 -7.26 5.53
CA ILE A 243 -15.55 -8.03 5.26
C ILE A 243 -15.48 -8.43 3.78
N GLN A 244 -16.57 -8.98 3.24
CA GLN A 244 -16.66 -9.37 1.83
C GLN A 244 -16.50 -8.18 0.89
N GLY A 245 -17.22 -7.09 1.14
CA GLY A 245 -17.15 -5.88 0.32
C GLY A 245 -15.75 -5.26 0.29
N VAL A 246 -15.08 -5.19 1.44
CA VAL A 246 -13.71 -4.66 1.53
C VAL A 246 -12.71 -5.58 0.82
N ILE A 247 -12.80 -6.90 1.01
CA ILE A 247 -11.91 -7.86 0.32
C ILE A 247 -12.07 -7.75 -1.20
N LEU A 248 -13.30 -7.64 -1.69
CA LEU A 248 -13.57 -7.47 -3.12
C LEU A 248 -12.95 -6.18 -3.67
N ILE A 249 -13.12 -5.06 -2.96
CA ILE A 249 -12.53 -3.78 -3.38
C ILE A 249 -11.01 -3.84 -3.37
N PHE A 250 -10.38 -4.38 -2.32
CA PHE A 250 -8.94 -4.55 -2.28
C PHE A 250 -8.42 -5.47 -3.39
N SER A 251 -9.14 -6.55 -3.69
CA SER A 251 -8.81 -7.44 -4.80
C SER A 251 -8.93 -6.74 -6.15
N ALA A 252 -10.01 -5.98 -6.36
CA ALA A 252 -10.22 -5.20 -7.59
C ALA A 252 -9.15 -4.13 -7.77
N VAL A 253 -8.80 -3.39 -6.72
CA VAL A 253 -7.72 -2.40 -6.72
C VAL A 253 -6.37 -3.06 -7.00
N TYR A 254 -6.09 -4.20 -6.40
CA TYR A 254 -4.85 -4.94 -6.65
C TYR A 254 -4.72 -5.37 -8.12
N VAL A 255 -5.78 -5.94 -8.70
CA VAL A 255 -5.81 -6.32 -10.12
C VAL A 255 -5.65 -5.09 -11.01
N LEU A 256 -6.38 -4.00 -10.71
CA LEU A 256 -6.30 -2.76 -11.46
C LEU A 256 -4.88 -2.17 -11.45
N VAL A 257 -4.23 -2.17 -10.29
CA VAL A 257 -2.86 -1.69 -10.12
C VAL A 257 -1.88 -2.54 -10.92
N ASN A 258 -1.97 -3.87 -10.85
CA ASN A 258 -1.10 -4.74 -11.65
C ASN A 258 -1.31 -4.50 -13.15
N LEU A 259 -2.57 -4.36 -13.58
CA LEU A 259 -2.87 -4.03 -14.97
C LEU A 259 -2.26 -2.67 -15.37
N LEU A 260 -2.35 -1.65 -14.52
CA LEU A 260 -1.73 -0.35 -14.78
C LEU A 260 -0.21 -0.43 -14.85
N VAL A 261 0.41 -1.28 -14.03
CA VAL A 261 1.86 -1.50 -14.03
C VAL A 261 2.29 -2.23 -15.31
N ASP A 262 1.56 -3.26 -15.72
CA ASP A 262 1.83 -3.98 -16.96
C ASP A 262 1.63 -3.08 -18.19
N LEU A 263 0.58 -2.26 -18.21
CA LEU A 263 0.37 -1.25 -19.25
C LEU A 263 1.46 -0.18 -19.23
N SER A 264 2.00 0.15 -18.06
CA SER A 264 3.07 1.14 -17.94
C SER A 264 4.35 0.71 -18.67
N TYR A 265 4.60 -0.59 -18.81
CA TYR A 265 5.76 -1.10 -19.53
C TYR A 265 5.81 -0.64 -20.98
N VAL A 266 4.65 -0.46 -21.64
CA VAL A 266 4.57 0.05 -23.02
C VAL A 266 5.15 1.46 -23.15
N PHE A 267 5.03 2.29 -22.11
CA PHE A 267 5.60 3.63 -22.10
C PHE A 267 7.12 3.63 -21.89
N PHE A 268 7.65 2.65 -21.16
CA PHE A 268 9.09 2.56 -20.85
C PHE A 268 9.89 1.76 -21.88
N ASP A 269 9.28 0.77 -22.53
CA ASP A 269 9.89 -0.01 -23.60
C ASP A 269 9.09 0.09 -24.92
N PRO A 270 9.49 0.99 -25.85
CA PRO A 270 8.85 1.12 -27.15
C PRO A 270 9.05 -0.10 -28.07
N ARG A 271 9.77 -1.15 -27.64
CA ARG A 271 9.93 -2.41 -28.38
C ARG A 271 8.80 -3.40 -28.12
N ILE A 272 8.01 -3.20 -27.07
CA ILE A 272 6.81 -4.00 -26.77
C ILE A 272 5.65 -3.47 -27.62
N ARG A 273 5.54 -3.96 -28.87
CA ARG A 273 4.34 -3.76 -29.71
C ARG A 273 3.51 -5.04 -29.65
N TYR A 274 2.31 -4.95 -29.07
CA TYR A 274 1.24 -5.93 -29.26
C TYR A 274 0.64 -5.77 -30.66
#